data_AF-A0A2U1Q4W9-F1
#
_entry.id   AF-A0A2U1Q4W9-F1
#
_cell.length_a   1.000
_cell.length_b   1.000
_cell.length_c   1.000
_cell.angle_alpha   90.00
_cell.angle_beta   90.00
_cell.angle_gamma   90.00
#
_symmetry.space_group_name_H-M   'P 1'
#
loop_
_entity.id
_entity.type
_entity.pdbx_description
1 polymer ?
#
loop_
_entity_poly.entity_id
_entity_poly.type
_entity_poly.pdbx_seq_one_letter_code
_entity_poly.pdbx_strand_id
1 'polypeptide(L)'
;MYWTFSATGLDIQAGQLGAPSWILGPVQLYILETSVYLREFEPLKEIRAVTATHQYAAMGTSPDSGQMMEMLLEITGARKTLELGVYTGYSLLLTALTLLDDGKIVAIDVNREYYEIDRPIIAKVGVEHKIDFIESEALSALDKLLEDTCHRERLLPRTSPRTTILVSHLQIGSQWNGNRSMTFMAQSYSYIERPT
;
A
#
# COMPACT_ATOMS: atom_id res chain seq x y z
N MET A 1 12.21 -15.59 28.60
CA MET A 1 12.94 -14.89 27.53
C MET A 1 12.00 -14.90 26.33
N TYR A 2 11.20 -13.84 26.18
CA TYR A 2 10.19 -13.74 25.12
C TYR A 2 10.82 -12.97 23.95
N TRP A 3 10.93 -13.62 22.80
CA TRP A 3 11.36 -13.00 21.55
C TRP A 3 10.10 -12.49 20.84
N THR A 4 9.97 -11.18 20.64
CA THR A 4 8.94 -10.59 19.77
C THR A 4 9.52 -10.43 18.37
N PHE A 5 9.13 -11.32 17.45
CA PHE A 5 9.40 -11.21 16.02
C PHE A 5 8.36 -10.26 15.39
N SER A 6 8.81 -9.30 14.59
CA SER A 6 7.93 -8.53 13.70
C SER A 6 7.67 -9.34 12.44
N ALA A 7 6.41 -9.75 12.25
CA ALA A 7 6.02 -10.83 11.34
C ALA A 7 5.61 -10.39 9.92
N THR A 8 5.62 -9.11 9.58
CA THR A 8 5.12 -8.66 8.26
C THR A 8 5.81 -9.31 7.06
N GLY A 9 7.07 -9.75 7.24
CA GLY A 9 7.81 -10.46 6.20
C GLY A 9 7.49 -11.93 5.97
N LEU A 10 7.13 -12.63 7.05
CA LEU A 10 6.77 -14.04 6.99
C LEU A 10 5.31 -14.22 6.58
N ASP A 11 4.45 -13.24 6.87
CA ASP A 11 3.00 -13.31 6.62
C ASP A 11 2.65 -13.43 5.13
N ILE A 12 3.42 -12.76 4.25
CA ILE A 12 3.23 -12.80 2.79
C ILE A 12 3.64 -14.14 2.21
N GLN A 13 4.75 -14.72 2.70
CA GLN A 13 5.16 -16.07 2.28
C GLN A 13 4.27 -17.15 2.90
N ALA A 14 3.77 -16.92 4.12
CA ALA A 14 3.03 -17.91 4.89
C ALA A 14 1.62 -18.16 4.34
N GLY A 15 0.94 -17.09 3.92
CA GLY A 15 -0.38 -17.16 3.31
C GLY A 15 -0.44 -17.82 1.93
N GLN A 16 0.69 -17.90 1.22
CA GLN A 16 0.74 -18.36 -0.18
C GLN A 16 1.30 -19.79 -0.32
N LEU A 17 2.14 -20.23 0.63
CA LEU A 17 2.84 -21.52 0.57
C LEU A 17 2.20 -22.62 1.46
N GLY A 18 1.06 -22.34 2.09
CA GLY A 18 0.51 -23.24 3.10
C GLY A 18 1.47 -23.37 4.28
N ALA A 19 2.01 -22.23 4.75
CA ALA A 19 2.96 -22.27 5.85
C ALA A 19 2.35 -22.95 7.09
N PRO A 20 3.19 -23.63 7.87
CA PRO A 20 2.72 -24.28 9.07
C PRO A 20 2.00 -23.30 10.00
N SER A 21 0.92 -23.75 10.63
CA SER A 21 0.09 -22.97 11.56
C SER A 21 0.79 -22.43 12.81
N TRP A 22 2.10 -22.63 12.93
CA TRP A 22 2.94 -22.06 13.98
C TRP A 22 3.64 -20.76 13.55
N ILE A 23 3.73 -20.46 12.24
CA ILE A 23 4.30 -19.20 11.73
C ILE A 23 3.29 -18.07 11.89
N LEU A 24 2.06 -18.30 11.45
CA LEU A 24 0.92 -17.42 11.65
C LEU A 24 0.12 -17.93 12.84
N GLY A 25 -0.30 -17.05 13.76
CA GLY A 25 -1.18 -17.47 14.85
C GLY A 25 -2.48 -18.09 14.31
N PRO A 26 -3.10 -19.08 14.98
CA PRO A 26 -4.28 -19.77 14.48
C PRO A 26 -5.45 -18.82 14.18
N VAL A 27 -5.55 -17.70 14.91
CA VAL A 27 -6.54 -16.65 14.67
C VAL A 27 -6.27 -15.89 13.37
N GLN A 28 -5.01 -15.60 13.06
CA GLN A 28 -4.64 -14.85 11.86
C GLN A 28 -4.91 -15.67 10.60
N LEU A 29 -4.56 -16.97 10.62
CA LEU A 29 -4.91 -17.90 9.53
C LEU A 29 -6.41 -18.00 9.33
N TYR A 30 -7.17 -18.15 10.43
CA TYR A 30 -8.62 -18.19 10.35
C TYR A 30 -9.20 -16.94 9.67
N ILE A 31 -8.72 -15.73 10.02
CA ILE A 31 -9.17 -14.48 9.40
C ILE A 31 -8.85 -14.49 7.90
N LEU A 32 -7.61 -14.82 7.53
CA LEU A 32 -7.16 -14.82 6.15
C LEU A 32 -7.97 -15.78 5.27
N GLU A 33 -8.13 -17.03 5.73
CA GLU A 33 -8.82 -18.08 4.98
C GLU A 33 -10.34 -17.84 4.87
N THR A 34 -10.98 -17.37 5.94
CA THR A 34 -12.45 -17.26 5.98
C THR A 34 -12.98 -15.93 5.45
N SER A 35 -12.19 -14.86 5.52
CA SER A 35 -12.68 -13.50 5.27
C SER A 35 -11.90 -12.74 4.20
N VAL A 36 -10.61 -13.02 4.04
CA VAL A 36 -9.73 -12.22 3.17
C VAL A 36 -9.53 -12.87 1.80
N TYR A 37 -8.98 -14.09 1.73
CA TYR A 37 -8.62 -14.74 0.46
C TYR A 37 -9.81 -15.02 -0.46
N LEU A 38 -11.01 -15.18 0.12
CA LEU A 38 -12.25 -15.36 -0.65
C LEU A 38 -12.68 -14.11 -1.42
N ARG A 39 -12.22 -12.92 -0.99
CA ARG A 39 -12.60 -11.62 -1.56
C ARG A 39 -11.45 -10.89 -2.27
N GLU A 40 -10.22 -11.38 -2.13
CA GLU A 40 -9.04 -10.82 -2.78
C GLU A 40 -9.17 -10.90 -4.31
N PHE A 41 -8.98 -9.77 -4.99
CA PHE A 41 -8.96 -9.71 -6.45
C PHE A 41 -7.86 -10.60 -7.03
N GLU A 42 -8.16 -11.33 -8.11
CA GLU A 42 -7.21 -12.27 -8.71
C GLU A 42 -5.86 -11.64 -9.12
N PRO A 43 -5.82 -10.42 -9.70
CA PRO A 43 -4.54 -9.75 -9.98
C PRO A 43 -3.69 -9.46 -8.75
N LEU A 44 -4.30 -9.26 -7.58
CA LEU A 44 -3.56 -9.03 -6.32
C LEU A 44 -2.87 -10.32 -5.85
N LYS A 45 -3.50 -11.47 -6.06
CA LYS A 45 -2.86 -12.77 -5.80
C LYS A 45 -1.63 -12.98 -6.69
N GLU A 46 -1.71 -12.55 -7.96
CA GLU A 46 -0.61 -12.59 -8.93
C GLU A 46 0.57 -11.73 -8.43
N ILE A 47 0.33 -10.46 -8.11
CA ILE A 47 1.35 -9.56 -7.52
C ILE A 47 1.94 -10.16 -6.24
N ARG A 48 1.10 -10.70 -5.35
CA ARG A 48 1.56 -11.28 -4.09
C ARG A 48 2.46 -12.49 -4.32
N ALA A 49 2.15 -13.33 -5.31
CA ALA A 49 2.96 -14.49 -5.68
C ALA A 49 4.34 -14.08 -6.24
N VAL A 50 4.37 -13.06 -7.11
CA VAL A 50 5.61 -12.53 -7.68
C VAL A 50 6.45 -11.87 -6.59
N THR A 51 5.85 -10.98 -5.80
CA THR A 51 6.50 -10.28 -4.69
C THR A 51 7.09 -11.24 -3.66
N ALA A 52 6.44 -12.38 -3.39
CA ALA A 52 6.94 -13.41 -2.46
C ALA A 52 8.31 -14.01 -2.84
N THR A 53 8.71 -13.90 -4.11
CA THR A 53 10.02 -14.36 -4.60
C THR A 53 11.12 -13.29 -4.49
N HIS A 54 10.75 -12.04 -4.20
CA HIS A 54 11.68 -10.93 -4.11
C HIS A 54 12.45 -10.94 -2.77
N GLN A 55 13.70 -10.48 -2.78
CA GLN A 55 14.54 -10.40 -1.57
C GLN A 55 13.95 -9.53 -0.45
N TYR A 56 13.07 -8.60 -0.82
CA TYR A 56 12.35 -7.71 0.09
C TYR A 56 10.84 -7.98 0.12
N ALA A 57 10.42 -9.23 -0.11
CA ALA A 57 9.01 -9.66 -0.09
C ALA A 57 8.24 -9.13 1.11
N ALA A 58 8.93 -8.96 2.24
CA ALA A 58 8.39 -8.45 3.49
C ALA A 58 7.87 -7.02 3.48
N MET A 59 8.18 -6.26 2.43
CA MET A 59 7.70 -4.89 2.25
C MET A 59 6.33 -4.85 1.56
N GLY A 60 5.84 -5.98 1.04
CA GLY A 60 4.52 -6.05 0.44
C GLY A 60 3.43 -5.72 1.45
N THR A 61 2.28 -5.26 0.96
CA THR A 61 1.09 -5.07 1.82
C THR A 61 0.42 -6.42 2.07
N SER A 62 0.06 -6.69 3.32
CA SER A 62 -0.66 -7.91 3.66
C SER A 62 -2.11 -7.86 3.14
N PRO A 63 -2.72 -9.00 2.71
CA PRO A 63 -4.07 -8.99 2.15
C PRO A 63 -5.16 -8.48 3.08
N ASP A 64 -5.03 -8.72 4.39
CA ASP A 64 -5.95 -8.22 5.42
C ASP A 64 -5.86 -6.69 5.58
N SER A 65 -4.65 -6.13 5.55
CA SER A 65 -4.44 -4.68 5.52
C SER A 65 -5.00 -4.07 4.23
N GLY A 66 -4.84 -4.76 3.10
CA GLY A 66 -5.46 -4.41 1.83
C GLY A 66 -6.98 -4.33 1.94
N GLN A 67 -7.64 -5.38 2.42
CA GLN A 67 -9.10 -5.40 2.58
C GLN A 67 -9.61 -4.25 3.47
N MET A 68 -8.87 -3.88 4.51
CA MET A 68 -9.20 -2.70 5.33
C MET A 68 -9.11 -1.40 4.51
N MET A 69 -8.07 -1.25 3.68
CA MET A 69 -7.87 -0.07 2.84
C MET A 69 -8.95 0.08 1.76
N GLU A 70 -9.36 -1.03 1.13
CA GLU A 70 -10.48 -1.08 0.20
C GLU A 70 -11.76 -0.56 0.86
N MET A 71 -12.10 -1.07 2.05
CA MET A 71 -13.26 -0.62 2.82
C MET A 71 -13.20 0.89 3.12
N LEU A 72 -12.03 1.42 3.47
CA LEU A 72 -11.86 2.86 3.73
C LEU A 72 -12.04 3.70 2.45
N LEU A 73 -11.52 3.25 1.32
CA LEU A 73 -11.68 3.89 0.02
C LEU A 73 -13.16 3.98 -0.39
N GLU A 74 -13.90 2.89 -0.20
CA GLU A 74 -15.32 2.83 -0.52
C GLU A 74 -16.15 3.75 0.39
N ILE A 75 -15.96 3.67 1.71
CA ILE A 75 -16.74 4.45 2.68
C ILE A 75 -16.46 5.95 2.54
N THR A 76 -15.21 6.33 2.21
CA THR A 76 -14.86 7.75 1.99
C THR A 76 -15.32 8.27 0.63
N GLY A 77 -15.65 7.39 -0.31
CA GLY A 77 -15.98 7.76 -1.67
C GLY A 77 -14.81 8.43 -2.38
N ALA A 78 -13.59 7.93 -2.13
CA ALA A 78 -12.37 8.50 -2.68
C ALA A 78 -12.40 8.62 -4.22
N ARG A 79 -11.75 9.65 -4.74
CA ARG A 79 -11.60 9.91 -6.19
C ARG A 79 -10.18 10.28 -6.58
N LYS A 80 -9.49 11.02 -5.71
CA LYS A 80 -8.07 11.34 -5.84
C LYS A 80 -7.33 10.77 -4.65
N THR A 81 -6.31 9.97 -4.90
CA THR A 81 -5.45 9.41 -3.87
C THR A 81 -4.00 9.74 -4.12
N LEU A 82 -3.23 9.72 -3.04
CA LEU A 82 -1.79 9.91 -3.05
C LEU A 82 -1.20 8.74 -2.27
N GLU A 83 -0.32 7.98 -2.90
CA GLU A 83 0.40 6.84 -2.33
C GLU A 83 1.89 7.18 -2.22
N LEU A 84 2.45 6.97 -1.03
CA LEU A 84 3.87 7.18 -0.74
C LEU A 84 4.48 5.85 -0.34
N GLY A 85 5.42 5.35 -1.12
CA GLY A 85 5.93 3.98 -0.99
C GLY A 85 5.03 2.99 -1.72
N VAL A 86 5.36 2.72 -2.98
CA VAL A 86 4.65 1.83 -3.90
C VAL A 86 5.24 0.41 -3.85
N TYR A 87 6.56 0.30 -3.74
CA TYR A 87 7.29 -0.96 -3.90
C TYR A 87 6.86 -1.70 -5.18
N THR A 88 6.35 -2.93 -5.07
CA THR A 88 5.83 -3.72 -6.20
C THR A 88 4.38 -3.38 -6.57
N GLY A 89 3.66 -2.61 -5.75
CA GLY A 89 2.37 -2.03 -6.13
C GLY A 89 1.13 -2.84 -5.75
N TYR A 90 1.18 -3.71 -4.73
CA TYR A 90 -0.04 -4.38 -4.21
C TYR A 90 -1.10 -3.37 -3.72
N SER A 91 -0.69 -2.43 -2.85
CA SER A 91 -1.54 -1.35 -2.34
C SER A 91 -2.03 -0.42 -3.47
N LEU A 92 -1.13 -0.12 -4.40
CA LEU A 92 -1.41 0.70 -5.58
C LEU A 92 -2.47 0.08 -6.48
N LEU A 93 -2.32 -1.21 -6.82
CA LEU A 93 -3.29 -1.91 -7.66
C LEU A 93 -4.64 -2.04 -6.96
N LEU A 94 -4.66 -2.37 -5.67
CA LEU A 94 -5.91 -2.42 -4.90
C LEU A 94 -6.64 -1.08 -4.94
N THR A 95 -5.91 0.02 -4.72
CA THR A 95 -6.47 1.37 -4.79
C THR A 95 -7.02 1.67 -6.18
N ALA A 96 -6.28 1.32 -7.24
CA ALA A 96 -6.70 1.53 -8.62
C ALA A 96 -7.95 0.73 -9.01
N LEU A 97 -8.09 -0.49 -8.48
CA LEU A 97 -9.27 -1.34 -8.65
C LEU A 97 -10.50 -0.80 -7.90
N THR A 98 -10.28 -0.21 -6.72
CA THR A 98 -11.37 0.27 -5.86
C THR A 98 -11.94 1.62 -6.32
N LEU A 99 -11.09 2.50 -6.85
CA LEU A 99 -11.54 3.80 -7.35
C LEU A 99 -12.43 3.67 -8.59
N LEU A 100 -13.33 4.63 -8.79
CA LEU A 100 -14.07 4.79 -10.05
C LEU A 100 -13.11 4.97 -11.25
N ASP A 101 -13.63 4.83 -12.46
CA ASP A 101 -12.84 4.91 -13.69
C ASP A 101 -12.14 6.28 -13.88
N ASP A 102 -12.78 7.35 -13.42
CA ASP A 102 -12.23 8.72 -13.41
C ASP A 102 -11.28 9.00 -12.23
N GLY A 103 -11.03 7.98 -11.40
CA GLY A 103 -10.14 8.05 -10.26
C GLY A 103 -8.69 8.36 -10.65
N LYS A 104 -7.98 9.06 -9.78
CA LYS A 104 -6.57 9.42 -9.98
C LYS A 104 -5.75 9.08 -8.75
N ILE A 105 -4.58 8.49 -8.97
CA ILE A 105 -3.62 8.10 -7.97
C ILE A 105 -2.31 8.77 -8.34
N VAL A 106 -1.77 9.59 -7.44
CA VAL A 106 -0.37 10.01 -7.52
C VAL A 106 0.42 9.01 -6.69
N ALA A 107 1.36 8.32 -7.31
CA ALA A 107 2.14 7.27 -6.67
C ALA A 107 3.61 7.70 -6.62
N ILE A 108 4.19 7.80 -5.43
CA ILE A 108 5.57 8.29 -5.25
C ILE A 108 6.40 7.19 -4.62
N ASP A 109 7.49 6.81 -5.29
CA ASP A 109 8.50 5.90 -4.76
C ASP A 109 9.89 6.33 -5.22
N VAL A 110 10.91 5.97 -4.45
CA VAL A 110 12.31 6.25 -4.79
C VAL A 110 12.88 5.25 -5.79
N ASN A 111 12.27 4.06 -5.90
CA ASN A 111 12.78 2.98 -6.73
C ASN A 111 11.76 2.53 -7.78
N ARG A 112 11.94 3.00 -9.02
CA ARG A 112 11.12 2.57 -10.16
C ARG A 112 11.29 1.09 -10.51
N GLU A 113 12.47 0.51 -10.30
CA GLU A 113 12.75 -0.88 -10.68
C GLU A 113 11.79 -1.86 -9.99
N TYR A 114 11.43 -1.61 -8.73
CA TYR A 114 10.46 -2.44 -8.00
C TYR A 114 9.04 -2.32 -8.56
N TYR A 115 8.63 -1.12 -8.94
CA TYR A 115 7.32 -0.89 -9.54
C TYR A 115 7.21 -1.61 -10.91
N GLU A 116 8.27 -1.60 -11.71
CA GLU A 116 8.28 -2.24 -13.03
C GLU A 116 8.18 -3.78 -12.97
N ILE A 117 8.43 -4.42 -11.81
CA ILE A 117 8.27 -5.88 -11.64
C ILE A 117 6.82 -6.30 -11.93
N ASP A 118 5.86 -5.63 -11.32
CA ASP A 118 4.44 -6.01 -11.33
C ASP A 118 3.58 -5.04 -12.16
N ARG A 119 4.17 -3.97 -12.71
CA ARG A 119 3.52 -3.07 -13.68
C ARG A 119 2.87 -3.80 -14.87
N PRO A 120 3.44 -4.88 -15.46
CA PRO A 120 2.75 -5.62 -16.51
C PRO A 120 1.41 -6.21 -16.08
N ILE A 121 1.27 -6.60 -14.80
CA ILE A 121 0.01 -7.07 -14.23
C ILE A 121 -0.97 -5.90 -14.11
N ILE A 122 -0.52 -4.75 -13.63
CA ILE A 122 -1.33 -3.52 -13.54
C ILE A 122 -1.84 -3.09 -14.92
N ALA A 123 -0.98 -3.12 -15.95
CA ALA A 123 -1.33 -2.79 -17.33
C ALA A 123 -2.36 -3.77 -17.92
N LYS A 124 -2.20 -5.08 -17.65
CA LYS A 124 -3.14 -6.15 -18.08
C LYS A 124 -4.55 -5.95 -17.52
N VAL A 125 -4.67 -5.40 -16.32
CA VAL A 125 -5.96 -5.11 -15.66
C VAL A 125 -6.61 -3.83 -16.21
N GLY A 126 -5.86 -3.00 -16.92
CA GLY A 126 -6.40 -1.82 -17.61
C GLY A 126 -6.70 -0.64 -16.69
N VAL A 127 -5.99 -0.52 -15.56
CA VAL A 127 -6.15 0.60 -14.60
C VAL A 127 -4.96 1.57 -14.58
N GLU A 128 -3.97 1.37 -15.47
CA GLU A 128 -2.76 2.20 -15.55
C GLU A 128 -3.08 3.68 -15.81
N HIS A 129 -4.19 4.00 -16.51
CA HIS A 129 -4.63 5.37 -16.76
C HIS A 129 -5.04 6.15 -15.49
N LYS A 130 -5.24 5.46 -14.37
CA LYS A 130 -5.51 6.08 -13.07
C LYS A 130 -4.22 6.48 -12.35
N ILE A 131 -3.07 5.91 -12.71
CA ILE A 131 -1.82 5.99 -11.95
C ILE A 131 -0.87 7.01 -12.58
N ASP A 132 -0.42 7.97 -11.79
CA ASP A 132 0.66 8.91 -12.11
C ASP A 132 1.84 8.60 -11.20
N PHE A 133 2.82 7.85 -11.71
CA PHE A 133 3.99 7.40 -10.95
C PHE A 133 5.15 8.39 -11.04
N ILE A 134 5.58 8.90 -9.90
CA ILE A 134 6.67 9.85 -9.75
C ILE A 134 7.83 9.15 -9.03
N GLU A 135 8.95 9.00 -9.74
CA GLU A 135 10.18 8.50 -9.14
C GLU A 135 10.91 9.64 -8.42
N SER A 136 10.78 9.69 -7.09
CA SER A 136 11.35 10.76 -6.27
C SER A 136 11.35 10.43 -4.78
N GLU A 137 12.16 11.15 -4.02
CA GLU A 137 11.99 11.24 -2.57
C GLU A 137 10.63 11.85 -2.24
N ALA A 138 9.90 11.23 -1.31
CA ALA A 138 8.52 11.61 -1.00
C ALA A 138 8.38 13.10 -0.64
N LEU A 139 9.27 13.62 0.21
CA LEU A 139 9.24 15.03 0.63
C LEU A 139 9.44 15.99 -0.55
N SER A 140 10.39 15.71 -1.44
CA SER A 140 10.66 16.57 -2.60
C SER A 140 9.52 16.58 -3.61
N ALA A 141 8.82 15.45 -3.78
CA ALA A 141 7.63 15.39 -4.61
C ALA A 141 6.44 16.10 -3.96
N LEU A 142 6.27 15.97 -2.64
CA LEU A 142 5.24 16.70 -1.89
C LEU A 142 5.43 18.21 -1.96
N ASP A 143 6.66 18.71 -1.82
CA ASP A 143 6.96 20.15 -1.94
C ASP A 143 6.53 20.70 -3.31
N LYS A 144 6.85 19.97 -4.39
CA LYS A 144 6.42 20.35 -5.75
C LYS A 144 4.90 20.32 -5.91
N LEU A 145 4.23 19.31 -5.35
CA LEU A 145 2.77 19.23 -5.39
C LEU A 145 2.11 20.39 -4.64
N LEU A 146 2.70 20.85 -3.53
CA LEU A 146 2.23 22.02 -2.80
C LEU A 146 2.40 23.32 -3.59
N GLU A 147 3.54 23.49 -4.27
CA GLU A 147 3.77 24.63 -5.18
C GLU A 147 2.71 24.68 -6.29
N ASP A 148 2.49 23.56 -6.99
CA ASP A 148 1.50 23.45 -8.07
C ASP A 148 0.05 23.64 -7.59
N THR A 149 -0.27 23.14 -6.39
CA THR A 149 -1.62 23.27 -5.81
C THR A 149 -1.90 24.71 -5.36
N CYS A 150 -0.91 25.38 -4.77
CA CYS A 150 -0.99 26.81 -4.45
C CYS A 150 -1.27 27.67 -5.70
N HIS A 151 -0.68 27.30 -6.85
CA HIS A 151 -0.98 27.93 -8.13
C HIS A 151 -2.40 27.66 -8.64
N ARG A 152 -2.95 26.44 -8.45
CA ARG A 152 -4.30 26.06 -8.90
C ARG A 152 -5.43 26.58 -8.00
N GLU A 153 -5.28 26.54 -6.68
CA GLU A 153 -6.31 27.03 -5.75
C GLU A 153 -6.50 28.56 -5.83
N ARG A 154 -5.46 29.29 -6.26
CA ARG A 154 -5.58 30.74 -6.54
C ARG A 154 -6.52 31.04 -7.71
N LEU A 155 -6.79 30.06 -8.57
CA LEU A 155 -7.53 30.24 -9.83
C LEU A 155 -8.92 29.59 -9.81
N LEU A 156 -9.25 28.72 -8.84
CA LEU A 156 -10.51 27.97 -8.81
C LEU A 156 -11.17 27.95 -7.41
N PRO A 157 -12.51 27.98 -7.33
CA PRO A 157 -13.23 27.86 -6.06
C PRO A 157 -13.04 26.47 -5.42
N ARG A 158 -13.01 26.45 -4.07
CA ARG A 158 -12.76 25.28 -3.18
C ARG A 158 -13.70 24.07 -3.31
N THR A 159 -14.58 24.03 -4.31
CA THR A 159 -15.62 22.99 -4.48
C THR A 159 -15.14 21.76 -5.29
N SER A 160 -13.83 21.61 -5.51
CA SER A 160 -13.24 20.48 -6.26
C SER A 160 -13.40 19.14 -5.53
N PRO A 161 -13.48 17.99 -6.26
CA PRO A 161 -13.63 16.67 -5.66
C PRO A 161 -12.56 16.37 -4.60
N ARG A 162 -13.01 15.77 -3.50
CA ARG A 162 -12.28 15.46 -2.25
C ARG A 162 -11.05 14.58 -2.53
N THR A 163 -9.85 15.08 -2.20
CA THR A 163 -8.62 14.26 -2.18
C THR A 163 -8.60 13.43 -0.91
N THR A 164 -8.45 12.11 -1.03
CA THR A 164 -8.25 11.18 0.10
C THR A 164 -6.80 10.73 0.06
N ILE A 165 -5.99 11.14 1.03
CA ILE A 165 -4.58 10.75 1.07
C ILE A 165 -4.48 9.33 1.63
N LEU A 166 -3.82 8.42 0.90
CA LEU A 166 -3.56 7.06 1.36
C LEU A 166 -2.06 6.87 1.54
N VAL A 167 -1.58 7.09 2.77
CA VAL A 167 -0.16 6.87 3.08
C VAL A 167 0.06 5.40 3.42
N SER A 168 0.54 4.61 2.47
CA SER A 168 1.09 3.28 2.74
C SER A 168 2.61 3.34 2.96
N HIS A 169 3.10 4.14 3.93
CA HIS A 169 4.54 4.21 4.16
C HIS A 169 5.03 3.14 5.15
N LEU A 170 5.95 2.30 4.67
CA LEU A 170 6.91 1.56 5.47
C LEU A 170 7.95 2.57 6.01
N GLN A 171 7.99 2.78 7.32
CA GLN A 171 9.15 3.42 7.95
C GLN A 171 10.00 2.32 8.58
N ILE A 172 11.10 1.94 7.92
CA ILE A 172 12.13 1.11 8.56
C ILE A 172 12.88 2.02 9.56
N GLY A 173 12.30 2.18 10.74
CA GLY A 173 13.00 2.72 11.89
C GLY A 173 13.75 1.60 12.60
N SER A 174 15.08 1.63 12.59
CA SER A 174 15.87 0.83 13.51
C SER A 174 15.88 1.51 14.88
N GLN A 175 15.00 1.09 15.80
CA GLN A 175 15.18 1.46 17.21
C GLN A 175 16.25 0.55 17.82
N TRP A 176 17.39 1.15 18.17
CA TRP A 176 18.44 0.48 18.95
C TRP A 176 17.99 0.40 20.41
N ASN A 177 17.32 -0.69 20.78
CA ASN A 177 17.07 -0.99 22.18
C ASN A 177 18.36 -1.57 22.76
N GLY A 178 18.90 -0.98 23.83
CA GLY A 178 20.25 -1.20 24.37
C GLY A 178 20.64 -2.63 24.79
N ASN A 179 19.83 -3.64 24.44
CA ASN A 179 20.10 -5.06 24.52
C ASN A 179 19.88 -5.73 23.15
N ARG A 180 20.91 -5.66 22.29
CA ARG A 180 21.17 -6.49 21.08
C ARG A 180 19.96 -7.18 20.42
N SER A 181 18.94 -6.43 20.02
CA SER A 181 17.97 -6.91 19.04
C SER A 181 17.48 -5.73 18.19
N MET A 182 17.41 -5.95 16.88
CA MET A 182 16.87 -4.99 15.91
C MET A 182 15.39 -5.35 15.73
N THR A 183 14.50 -4.47 16.17
CA THR A 183 13.05 -4.66 16.00
C THR A 183 12.63 -3.85 14.78
N PHE A 184 12.07 -4.53 13.78
CA PHE A 184 11.38 -3.87 12.67
C PHE A 184 9.93 -3.62 13.11
N MET A 185 9.35 -2.47 12.81
CA MET A 185 7.95 -2.17 13.11
C MET A 185 7.32 -1.62 11.83
N ALA A 186 6.36 -2.34 11.28
CA ALA A 186 5.52 -1.84 10.20
C ALA A 186 4.23 -1.29 10.83
N GLN A 187 3.89 -0.04 10.53
CA GLN A 187 2.63 0.57 10.93
C GLN A 187 1.99 1.23 9.72
N SER A 188 0.75 0.89 9.43
CA SER A 188 -0.05 1.50 8.37
C SER A 188 -0.84 2.68 8.94
N TYR A 189 -0.77 3.84 8.31
CA TYR A 189 -1.52 5.03 8.71
C TYR A 189 -2.34 5.57 7.55
N SER A 190 -3.67 5.44 7.61
CA SER A 190 -4.56 6.13 6.67
C SER A 190 -4.91 7.50 7.24
N TYR A 191 -4.56 8.57 6.52
CA TYR A 191 -4.87 9.95 6.93
C TYR A 191 -5.99 10.52 6.08
N ILE A 192 -7.15 10.72 6.71
CA ILE A 192 -8.32 11.32 6.07
C ILE A 192 -8.41 12.76 6.57
N GLU A 193 -8.11 13.73 5.71
CA GLU A 193 -8.39 15.12 6.02
C GLU A 193 -9.91 15.35 6.12
N ARG A 194 -10.36 15.90 7.25
CA ARG A 194 -11.76 16.28 7.46
C ARG A 194 -12.01 17.68 6.89
N PRO A 195 -13.22 17.95 6.37
CA PRO A 195 -13.59 19.28 5.91
C PRO A 195 -13.57 20.30 7.06
N THR A 196 -13.17 21.53 6.75
CA THR A 196 -13.59 22.74 7.48
C THR A 196 -14.78 23.35 6.76
#